data_AF-A0A9E2J4U8-F1
#
_entry.id   AF-A0A9E2J4U8-F1
#
_cell.length_a   1.000
_cell.length_b   1.000
_cell.length_c   1.000
_cell.angle_alpha   90.00
_cell.angle_beta   90.00
_cell.angle_gamma   90.00
#
_symmetry.space_group_name_H-M   'P 1'
#
loop_
_entity.id
_entity.type
_entity.pdbx_description
1 polymer ?
#
loop_
_entity_poly.entity_id
_entity_poly.type
_entity_poly.pdbx_seq_one_letter_code
_entity_poly.pdbx_strand_id
1 'polypeptide(L)' 'MDTIYEHNLSEEEIKILSKMATGRVIGIKKYYLYNLDNDLKNADLYRLYSIRGKNNIAKKYLDKIEDDILKYYLVKI' A
#
# COMPACT_ATOMS: atom_id res chain seq x y z
N MET A 1 -13.42 2.00 -6.05
CA MET A 1 -12.40 2.42 -5.06
C MET A 1 -11.08 1.89 -5.58
N ASP A 2 -10.11 2.74 -5.88
CA ASP A 2 -8.82 2.34 -6.47
C ASP A 2 -7.94 1.70 -5.38
N THR A 3 -7.67 0.41 -5.47
CA THR A 3 -6.85 -0.36 -4.51
C THR A 3 -5.70 -1.05 -5.24
N ILE A 4 -4.81 -1.70 -4.49
CA ILE A 4 -3.70 -2.46 -5.09
C ILE A 4 -4.18 -3.55 -6.08
N TYR A 5 -5.41 -4.08 -5.94
CA TYR A 5 -5.94 -5.12 -6.81
C TYR A 5 -6.32 -4.64 -8.22
N GLU A 6 -6.50 -3.34 -8.43
CA GLU A 6 -6.80 -2.76 -9.74
C GLU A 6 -5.52 -2.53 -10.58
N HIS A 7 -4.34 -2.83 -10.02
CA HIS A 7 -3.04 -2.54 -10.63
C HIS A 7 -2.25 -3.78 -11.07
N ASN A 8 -2.92 -4.92 -11.26
CA ASN A 8 -2.34 -6.19 -11.69
C ASN A 8 -1.12 -6.60 -10.85
N LEU A 9 -1.38 -7.12 -9.64
CA LEU A 9 -0.32 -7.53 -8.71
C LEU A 9 0.33 -8.84 -9.15
N SER A 10 1.67 -8.87 -9.15
CA SER A 10 2.40 -10.13 -9.25
C SER A 10 2.42 -10.86 -7.89
N GLU A 11 2.66 -12.17 -7.91
CA GLU A 11 2.84 -12.94 -6.67
C GLU A 11 4.02 -12.43 -5.83
N GLU A 12 5.07 -11.94 -6.48
CA GLU A 12 6.22 -11.35 -5.80
C GLU A 12 5.85 -10.03 -5.11
N GLU A 13 5.10 -9.17 -5.78
CA GLU A 13 4.58 -7.93 -5.20
C GLU A 13 3.68 -8.21 -4.00
N ILE A 14 2.80 -9.22 -4.10
CA ILE A 14 1.96 -9.65 -2.97
C ILE A 14 2.83 -10.11 -1.78
N LYS A 15 3.90 -10.88 -2.03
CA LYS A 15 4.81 -11.35 -0.98
C LYS A 15 5.55 -10.20 -0.32
N ILE A 16 6.06 -9.24 -1.09
CA ILE A 16 6.78 -8.07 -0.56
C ILE A 16 5.81 -7.18 0.23
N LEU A 17 4.65 -6.86 -0.32
CA LEU A 17 3.63 -6.04 0.34
C LEU A 17 3.15 -6.67 1.65
N SER A 18 2.93 -8.00 1.67
CA SER A 18 2.53 -8.72 2.89
C SER A 18 3.57 -8.63 4.01
N LYS A 19 4.86 -8.52 3.68
CA LYS A 19 5.92 -8.29 4.67
C LYS A 19 5.92 -6.85 5.20
N MET A 20 5.68 -5.87 4.32
CA MET A 20 5.66 -4.45 4.67
C MET A 20 4.40 -4.03 5.44
N ALA A 21 3.27 -4.68 5.19
CA ALA A 21 1.99 -4.39 5.81
C ALA A 21 1.71 -5.35 6.99
N THR A 22 2.61 -5.35 7.98
CA THR A 22 2.51 -6.24 9.13
C THR A 22 1.16 -6.09 9.83
N GLY A 23 0.47 -7.22 10.07
CA GLY A 23 -0.87 -7.24 10.66
C GLY A 23 -2.03 -7.17 9.66
N ARG A 24 -1.77 -7.10 8.35
CA ARG A 24 -2.80 -7.11 7.30
C ARG A 24 -2.66 -8.29 6.35
N VAL A 25 -3.81 -8.82 5.90
CA VAL A 25 -3.86 -9.97 4.99
C VAL A 25 -4.00 -9.49 3.54
N ILE A 26 -2.88 -9.12 2.91
CA ILE A 26 -2.83 -8.67 1.51
C ILE A 26 -3.03 -9.82 0.50
N GLY A 27 -2.73 -11.06 0.88
CA GLY A 27 -2.90 -12.21 -0.01
C GLY A 27 -4.36 -12.57 -0.33
N ILE A 28 -5.34 -12.04 0.41
CA ILE A 28 -6.75 -12.42 0.28
C ILE A 28 -7.62 -11.16 0.16
N LYS A 29 -8.12 -10.89 -1.05
CA LYS A 29 -8.88 -9.66 -1.39
C LYS A 29 -10.03 -9.38 -0.42
N LYS A 30 -10.79 -10.40 -0.04
CA LYS A 30 -11.92 -10.24 0.90
C LYS A 30 -11.47 -9.70 2.26
N TYR A 31 -10.37 -10.21 2.81
CA TYR A 31 -9.87 -9.77 4.12
C TYR A 31 -9.16 -8.41 4.03
N TYR A 32 -8.46 -8.17 2.93
CA TYR A 32 -7.88 -6.87 2.64
C TYR A 32 -8.95 -5.77 2.66
N LEU A 33 -10.04 -5.93 1.89
CA LEU A 33 -11.07 -4.91 1.73
C LEU A 33 -11.88 -4.68 3.01
N TYR A 34 -12.00 -5.66 3.89
CA TYR A 34 -12.81 -5.57 5.11
C TYR A 34 -12.27 -4.53 6.11
N ASN A 35 -10.95 -4.40 6.22
CA ASN A 35 -10.28 -3.50 7.18
C ASN A 35 -9.58 -2.33 6.47
N LEU A 36 -10.05 -1.94 5.28
CA LEU A 36 -9.38 -0.95 4.45
C LEU A 36 -9.98 0.45 4.63
N ASP A 37 -9.26 1.31 5.34
CA ASP A 37 -9.50 2.76 5.30
C ASP A 37 -8.70 3.45 4.18
N ASN A 38 -8.93 4.75 4.00
CA ASN A 38 -8.31 5.53 2.94
C ASN A 38 -6.79 5.66 3.08
N ASP A 39 -6.29 5.80 4.30
CA ASP A 39 -4.87 6.00 4.59
C ASP A 39 -4.10 4.71 4.40
N LEU A 40 -4.64 3.60 4.89
CA LEU A 40 -4.12 2.26 4.67
C LEU A 40 -4.07 1.89 3.19
N LYS A 41 -5.13 2.24 2.44
CA LYS A 41 -5.18 2.08 0.97
C LYS A 41 -4.09 2.90 0.28
N ASN A 42 -3.96 4.18 0.62
CA ASN A 42 -2.93 5.05 0.06
C ASN A 42 -1.52 4.59 0.43
N ALA A 43 -1.31 4.09 1.64
CA ALA A 43 -0.06 3.49 2.10
C ALA A 43 0.33 2.25 1.28
N ASP A 44 -0.62 1.38 0.95
CA ASP A 44 -0.36 0.20 0.12
C ASP A 44 -0.05 0.57 -1.33
N LEU A 45 -0.75 1.56 -1.88
CA LEU A 45 -0.47 2.09 -3.21
C LEU A 45 0.91 2.75 -3.26
N TYR A 46 1.26 3.53 -2.24
CA TYR A 46 2.62 4.06 -2.07
C TYR A 46 3.65 2.93 -2.12
N ARG A 47 3.51 1.89 -1.28
CA ARG A 47 4.43 0.75 -1.25
C ARG A 47 4.52 0.03 -2.60
N LEU A 48 3.39 -0.24 -3.24
CA LEU A 48 3.35 -0.91 -4.54
C LEU A 48 4.15 -0.13 -5.59
N TYR A 49 3.91 1.18 -5.69
CA TYR A 49 4.60 2.00 -6.67
C TYR A 49 6.07 2.24 -6.31
N SER A 50 6.43 2.22 -5.03
CA SER A 50 7.84 2.23 -4.58
C SER A 50 8.57 0.95 -5.00
N ILE A 51 7.97 -0.23 -4.80
CA ILE A 51 8.55 -1.52 -5.24
C ILE A 51 8.75 -1.54 -6.76
N ARG A 52 7.82 -0.92 -7.52
CA ARG A 52 7.91 -0.79 -8.98
C ARG A 52 8.90 0.29 -9.46
N GLY A 53 9.57 1.02 -8.56
CA GLY A 53 10.47 2.13 -8.90
C GLY A 53 9.75 3.37 -9.48
N LYS A 54 8.43 3.46 -9.34
CA LYS A 54 7.59 4.56 -9.87
C LYS A 54 7.43 5.67 -8.83
N ASN A 55 8.54 6.28 -8.41
CA ASN A 55 8.63 7.23 -7.29
C ASN A 55 7.66 8.41 -7.40
N ASN A 56 7.47 8.97 -8.60
CA ASN A 56 6.54 10.07 -8.82
C ASN A 56 5.09 9.69 -8.53
N ILE A 57 4.71 8.44 -8.82
CA ILE A 57 3.37 7.93 -8.54
C ILE A 57 3.25 7.57 -7.07
N ALA A 58 4.27 6.93 -6.50
CA ALA A 58 4.32 6.62 -5.07
C ALA A 58 4.09 7.88 -4.23
N LYS A 59 4.83 8.97 -4.52
CA LYS A 59 4.69 10.25 -3.81
C LYS A 59 3.26 10.80 -3.84
N LYS A 60 2.55 10.69 -4.97
CA LYS A 60 1.13 11.12 -5.07
C LYS A 60 0.21 10.40 -4.10
N TYR A 61 0.49 9.13 -3.78
CA TYR A 61 -0.30 8.39 -2.80
C TYR A 61 0.15 8.69 -1.37
N LEU A 62 1.45 8.90 -1.14
CA LEU A 62 1.95 9.36 0.15
C LEU A 62 1.31 10.70 0.55
N ASP A 63 1.22 11.66 -0.38
CA ASP A 63 0.65 12.99 -0.13
C ASP A 63 -0.84 12.95 0.25
N LYS A 64 -1.55 11.86 -0.11
CA LYS A 64 -2.98 11.65 0.21
C LYS A 64 -3.22 10.99 1.57
N ILE A 65 -2.17 10.59 2.28
CA ILE A 65 -2.31 10.03 3.63
C ILE A 65 -2.51 11.19 4.61
N GLU A 66 -3.57 11.15 5.40
CA GLU A 66 -3.91 12.16 6.40
C GLU A 66 -3.27 11.86 7.77
N ASP A 67 -3.12 10.58 8.12
CA ASP A 67 -2.39 10.16 9.32
C ASP A 67 -0.87 10.44 9.19
N ASP A 68 -0.43 11.50 9.88
CA ASP A 68 0.97 11.91 9.93
C ASP A 68 1.89 10.86 10.57
N ILE A 69 1.39 10.07 11.53
CA ILE A 69 2.17 9.01 12.18
C ILE A 69 2.44 7.90 11.16
N LEU A 70 1.40 7.46 10.45
CA LEU A 70 1.52 6.47 9.37
C LEU A 70 2.46 6.97 8.28
N LYS A 71 2.28 8.21 7.81
CA LYS A 71 3.13 8.84 6.79
C LYS A 71 4.60 8.87 7.22
N TYR A 72 4.89 9.24 8.46
CA TYR A 72 6.24 9.25 9.01
C TYR A 72 6.90 7.87 9.02
N TYR A 73 6.18 6.81 9.38
CA TYR A 73 6.73 5.46 9.36
C TYR A 73 6.97 4.93 7.94
N LEU A 74 6.17 5.35 6.95
CA LEU A 74 6.32 4.92 5.56
C LEU A 74 7.57 5.46 4.86
N VAL A 75 8.05 6.64 5.25
CA VAL A 75 9.24 7.27 4.65
C VAL A 75 10.55 6.86 5.33
N LYS A 76 10.48 6.12 6.44
CA LYS A 76 11.64 5.63 7.20
C LYS A 76 12.08 4.21 6.84
N ILE A 77 11.28 3.50 6.04
CA ILE A 77 11.55 2.13 5.54
C ILE A 77 12.43 2.25 4.29
#